data_AF-A0A7W0PYN0-F1
#
_entry.id   AF-A0A7W0PYN0-F1
#
_cell.length_a   1.000
_cell.length_b   1.000
_cell.length_c   1.000
_cell.angle_alpha   90.00
_cell.angle_beta   90.00
_cell.angle_gamma   90.00
#
_symmetry.space_group_name_H-M   'P 1'
#
loop_
_entity.id
_entity.type
_entity.pdbx_description
1 polymer ?
#
loop_
_entity_poly.entity_id
_entity_poly.type
_entity_poly.pdbx_seq_one_letter_code
_entity_poly.pdbx_strand_id
1 'polypeptide(L)'
;MTELIETTDVLTEEALGFVERLHRELNGERLELLAARVERQARLDAGERPDFLPETKEVREADWRVRPAPPDLQDRRVEITGPVDRKMMINALNSGAKVFMADFEDACSPTWANVVDGQRNVRDAVRRTIALESGEKRYRLNEEIATLVVRPRGWHLPERHCEVDGEPVSASLFDFGLCVFHNAREQLDRGTGPYFYLPKLEGHREARLWR
;
A
#
# COMPACT_ATOMS: atom_id res chain seq x y z
N MET A 1 -30.79 6.96 3.98
CA MET A 1 -30.54 6.03 2.87
C MET A 1 -29.04 5.87 2.74
N THR A 2 -28.49 4.76 3.20
CA THR A 2 -27.09 4.42 2.94
C THR A 2 -27.02 4.08 1.46
N GLU A 3 -26.42 4.93 0.63
CA GLU A 3 -26.10 4.54 -0.75
C GLU A 3 -25.29 3.25 -0.68
N LEU A 4 -25.80 2.19 -1.30
CA LEU A 4 -25.05 0.96 -1.49
C LEU A 4 -23.92 1.30 -2.45
N ILE A 5 -22.70 1.36 -1.93
CA ILE A 5 -21.50 1.59 -2.74
C ILE A 5 -21.38 0.42 -3.71
N GLU A 6 -21.41 0.72 -5.01
CA GLU A 6 -21.13 -0.27 -6.03
C GLU A 6 -19.67 -0.70 -5.89
N THR A 7 -19.45 -1.99 -5.65
CA THR A 7 -18.13 -2.54 -5.30
C THR A 7 -17.63 -3.55 -6.34
N THR A 8 -18.49 -3.98 -7.26
CA THR A 8 -18.31 -5.14 -8.13
C THR A 8 -17.16 -5.02 -9.14
N ASP A 9 -16.77 -3.80 -9.50
CA ASP A 9 -15.67 -3.55 -10.44
C ASP A 9 -14.29 -3.47 -9.75
N VAL A 10 -14.26 -3.36 -8.42
CA VAL A 10 -13.04 -3.43 -7.61
C VAL A 10 -12.94 -4.79 -6.91
N LEU A 11 -14.05 -5.28 -6.38
CA LEU A 11 -14.14 -6.53 -5.64
C LEU A 11 -14.72 -7.63 -6.56
N THR A 12 -14.07 -7.85 -7.70
CA THR A 12 -14.43 -8.98 -8.59
C THR A 12 -14.10 -10.30 -7.90
N GLU A 13 -14.74 -11.38 -8.34
CA GLU A 13 -14.48 -12.73 -7.80
C GLU A 13 -13.00 -13.10 -7.90
N GLU A 14 -12.34 -12.77 -9.01
CA GLU A 14 -10.92 -13.06 -9.22
C GLU A 14 -10.00 -12.21 -8.35
N ALA A 15 -10.36 -10.93 -8.13
CA ALA A 15 -9.62 -10.03 -7.25
C ALA A 15 -9.70 -10.51 -5.79
N LEU A 16 -10.90 -10.87 -5.34
CA LEU A 16 -11.12 -11.44 -4.01
C LEU A 16 -10.45 -12.80 -3.86
N GLY A 17 -10.49 -13.66 -4.88
CA GLY A 17 -9.78 -14.93 -4.88
C GLY A 17 -8.25 -14.77 -4.83
N PHE A 18 -7.70 -13.67 -5.37
CA PHE A 18 -6.28 -13.34 -5.17
C PHE A 18 -5.98 -12.90 -3.74
N VAL A 19 -6.81 -12.02 -3.16
CA VAL A 19 -6.68 -11.60 -1.75
C VAL A 19 -6.83 -12.78 -0.79
N GLU A 20 -7.74 -13.71 -1.06
CA GLU A 20 -7.94 -14.95 -0.31
C GLU A 20 -6.67 -15.82 -0.30
N ARG A 21 -6.03 -16.01 -1.46
CA ARG A 21 -4.76 -16.75 -1.54
C ARG A 21 -3.66 -16.07 -0.73
N LEU A 22 -3.49 -14.76 -0.88
CA LEU A 22 -2.52 -14.00 -0.09
C LEU A 22 -2.79 -14.15 1.41
N HIS A 23 -4.05 -14.08 1.83
CA HIS A 23 -4.43 -14.24 3.22
C HIS A 23 -4.06 -15.64 3.74
N ARG A 24 -4.47 -16.71 3.06
CA ARG A 24 -4.18 -18.08 3.50
C ARG A 24 -2.68 -18.37 3.54
N GLU A 25 -1.90 -17.82 2.61
CA GLU A 25 -0.46 -18.06 2.53
C GLU A 25 0.33 -17.27 3.59
N LEU A 26 -0.06 -16.03 3.88
CA LEU A 26 0.80 -15.08 4.61
C LEU A 26 0.24 -14.63 5.97
N ASN A 27 -1.06 -14.82 6.25
CA ASN A 27 -1.69 -14.38 7.51
C ASN A 27 -1.06 -15.04 8.73
N GLY A 28 -0.73 -16.33 8.64
CA GLY A 28 -0.09 -17.08 9.74
C GLY A 28 1.22 -16.44 10.18
N GLU A 29 2.17 -16.26 9.27
CA GLU A 29 3.45 -15.61 9.56
C GLU A 29 3.25 -14.15 10.02
N ARG A 30 2.29 -13.40 9.45
CA ARG A 30 1.96 -12.05 9.93
C ARG A 30 1.58 -12.05 11.41
N LEU A 31 0.69 -12.95 11.82
CA LEU A 31 0.21 -13.03 13.20
C LEU A 31 1.33 -13.43 14.17
N GLU A 32 2.20 -14.37 13.78
CA GLU A 32 3.39 -14.73 14.55
C GLU A 32 4.33 -13.52 14.75
N LEU A 33 4.54 -12.71 13.71
CA LEU A 33 5.36 -11.50 13.81
C LEU A 33 4.74 -10.45 14.73
N LEU A 34 3.41 -10.28 14.70
CA LEU A 34 2.71 -9.38 15.64
C LEU A 34 2.81 -9.88 17.09
N ALA A 35 2.73 -11.18 17.32
CA ALA A 35 2.96 -11.77 18.65
C ALA A 35 4.42 -11.52 19.11
N ALA A 36 5.39 -11.69 18.21
CA ALA A 36 6.80 -11.43 18.51
C ALA A 36 7.08 -9.95 18.86
N ARG A 37 6.29 -8.98 18.35
CA ARG A 37 6.36 -7.58 18.79
C ARG A 37 6.02 -7.44 20.27
N VAL A 38 4.96 -8.10 20.73
CA VAL A 38 4.53 -8.06 22.15
C VAL A 38 5.61 -8.66 23.05
N GLU A 39 6.17 -9.81 22.67
CA GLU A 39 7.27 -10.43 23.42
C GLU A 39 8.51 -9.55 23.47
N ARG A 40 8.88 -8.91 22.35
CA ARG A 40 10.00 -7.97 22.30
C ARG A 40 9.74 -6.76 23.20
N GLN A 41 8.55 -6.18 23.14
CA GLN A 41 8.19 -5.04 23.98
C GLN A 41 8.31 -5.39 25.47
N ALA A 42 7.84 -6.57 25.89
CA ALA A 42 7.98 -7.03 27.27
C ALA A 42 9.45 -7.11 27.74
N ARG A 43 10.37 -7.53 26.86
CA ARG A 43 11.81 -7.53 27.18
C ARG A 43 12.39 -6.11 27.28
N LEU A 44 11.98 -5.22 26.39
CA LEU A 44 12.38 -3.80 26.44
C LEU A 44 11.91 -3.13 27.72
N ASP A 45 10.67 -3.39 28.14
CA ASP A 45 10.10 -2.88 29.39
C ASP A 45 10.83 -3.45 30.62
N ALA A 46 11.34 -4.68 30.54
CA ALA A 46 12.17 -5.31 31.57
C ALA A 46 13.61 -4.78 31.62
N GLY A 47 13.98 -3.83 30.75
CA GLY A 47 15.27 -3.15 30.76
C GLY A 47 16.23 -3.55 29.64
N GLU A 48 15.85 -4.48 28.75
CA GLU A 48 16.59 -4.70 27.51
C GLU A 48 16.60 -3.39 26.69
N ARG A 49 17.75 -3.06 26.07
CA ARG A 49 17.86 -1.89 25.19
C ARG A 49 18.02 -2.36 23.75
N PRO A 50 17.40 -1.68 22.76
CA PRO A 50 17.63 -2.01 21.36
C PRO A 50 19.11 -1.81 21.01
N ASP A 51 19.69 -2.79 20.34
CA ASP A 51 21.06 -2.72 19.80
C ASP A 51 21.15 -3.52 18.48
N PHE A 52 22.27 -3.41 17.79
CA PHE A 52 22.53 -4.15 16.56
C PHE A 52 22.64 -5.65 16.83
N LEU A 53 21.82 -6.44 16.12
CA LEU A 53 21.80 -7.89 16.20
C LEU A 53 23.16 -8.51 15.83
N PRO A 54 23.83 -9.26 16.71
CA PRO A 54 25.08 -9.94 16.39
C PRO A 54 24.95 -10.92 15.21
N GLU A 55 23.81 -11.61 15.09
CA GLU A 55 23.54 -12.62 14.08
C GLU A 55 23.40 -12.08 12.65
N THR A 56 23.27 -10.76 12.48
CA THR A 56 23.22 -10.11 11.15
C THR A 56 24.46 -9.28 10.84
N LYS A 57 25.54 -9.46 11.61
CA LYS A 57 26.80 -8.71 11.44
C LYS A 57 27.39 -8.91 10.04
N GLU A 58 27.40 -10.13 9.53
CA GLU A 58 27.94 -10.44 8.18
C GLU A 58 27.19 -9.69 7.08
N VAL A 59 25.87 -9.49 7.22
CA VAL A 59 25.09 -8.69 6.27
C VAL A 59 25.49 -7.22 6.33
N ARG A 60 25.78 -6.67 7.51
CA ARG A 60 26.17 -5.25 7.66
C ARG A 60 27.59 -4.97 7.17
N GLU A 61 28.48 -5.97 7.23
CA GLU A 61 29.90 -5.83 6.85
C GLU A 61 30.19 -6.29 5.42
N ALA A 62 29.27 -6.99 4.77
CA ALA A 62 29.41 -7.41 3.37
C ALA A 62 29.25 -6.25 2.38
N ASP A 63 29.97 -6.35 1.25
CA ASP A 63 29.80 -5.43 0.11
C ASP A 63 28.65 -5.90 -0.79
N TRP A 64 27.46 -5.36 -0.55
CA TRP A 64 26.28 -5.60 -1.38
C TRP A 64 25.49 -4.31 -1.59
N ARG A 65 24.63 -4.32 -2.62
CA ARG A 65 23.71 -3.23 -2.92
C ARG A 65 22.35 -3.78 -3.30
N VAL A 66 21.30 -3.01 -3.05
CA VAL A 66 19.97 -3.29 -3.61
C VAL A 66 20.01 -3.23 -5.13
N ARG A 67 19.02 -3.84 -5.79
CA ARG A 67 18.84 -3.67 -7.24
C ARG A 67 18.65 -2.18 -7.57
N PRO A 68 19.17 -1.69 -8.71
CA PRO A 68 18.95 -0.31 -9.13
C PRO A 68 17.46 0.04 -9.17
N ALA A 69 17.12 1.25 -8.76
CA ALA A 69 15.76 1.76 -8.91
C ALA A 69 15.36 1.85 -10.40
N PRO A 70 14.08 1.64 -10.73
CA PRO A 70 13.59 1.89 -12.09
C PRO A 70 13.73 3.38 -12.46
N PRO A 71 13.77 3.72 -13.77
CA PRO A 71 14.09 5.07 -14.24
C PRO A 71 13.24 6.20 -13.61
N ASP A 72 11.95 5.95 -13.42
CA ASP A 72 10.97 6.88 -12.85
C ASP A 72 11.02 7.02 -11.32
N LEU A 73 11.92 6.27 -10.66
CA LEU A 73 12.25 6.39 -9.23
C LEU A 73 13.71 6.81 -8.98
N GLN A 74 14.47 7.16 -10.02
CA GLN A 74 15.84 7.67 -9.87
C GLN A 74 15.88 9.12 -9.38
N ASP A 75 14.91 9.95 -9.77
CA ASP A 75 14.75 11.33 -9.29
C ASP A 75 13.50 11.44 -8.41
N ARG A 76 13.71 11.45 -7.09
CA ARG A 76 12.66 11.55 -6.07
C ARG A 76 12.84 12.79 -5.19
N ARG A 77 13.37 13.88 -5.77
CA ARG A 77 13.78 15.10 -5.02
C ARG A 77 12.66 15.72 -4.17
N VAL A 78 11.41 15.56 -4.59
CA VAL A 78 10.21 15.99 -3.86
C VAL A 78 9.14 14.92 -4.05
N GLU A 79 8.58 14.47 -2.94
CA GLU A 79 7.42 13.58 -2.90
C GLU A 79 6.28 14.27 -2.17
N ILE A 80 5.07 14.16 -2.72
CA ILE A 80 3.86 14.62 -2.04
C ILE A 80 3.10 13.41 -1.51
N THR A 81 2.49 13.55 -0.34
CA THR A 81 1.66 12.50 0.28
C THR A 81 0.21 12.97 0.37
N GLY A 82 -0.74 12.07 0.23
CA GLY A 82 -2.15 12.43 0.38
C GLY A 82 -3.08 11.22 0.37
N PRO A 83 -4.33 11.41 0.83
CA PRO A 83 -5.32 10.34 0.85
C PRO A 83 -5.67 9.87 -0.56
N VAL A 84 -6.26 8.69 -0.64
CA VAL A 84 -6.82 8.11 -1.87
C VAL A 84 -8.18 8.70 -2.30
N ASP A 85 -8.49 9.92 -1.85
CA ASP A 85 -9.64 10.69 -2.32
C ASP A 85 -9.45 11.13 -3.78
N ARG A 86 -10.52 11.06 -4.58
CA ARG A 86 -10.46 11.28 -6.02
C ARG A 86 -9.92 12.66 -6.41
N LYS A 87 -10.38 13.72 -5.74
CA LYS A 87 -9.93 15.09 -6.03
C LYS A 87 -8.49 15.29 -5.59
N MET A 88 -8.16 14.81 -4.40
CA MET A 88 -6.82 14.95 -3.81
C MET A 88 -5.78 14.22 -4.64
N MET A 89 -6.08 13.01 -5.12
CA MET A 89 -5.19 12.26 -6.02
C MET A 89 -4.90 13.02 -7.32
N ILE A 90 -5.92 13.58 -7.97
CA ILE A 90 -5.71 14.38 -9.21
C ILE A 90 -4.79 15.58 -8.93
N ASN A 91 -5.04 16.31 -7.84
CA ASN A 91 -4.21 17.47 -7.48
C ASN A 91 -2.78 17.06 -7.13
N ALA A 92 -2.58 15.96 -6.41
CA ALA A 92 -1.28 15.48 -5.99
C ALA A 92 -0.45 14.99 -7.19
N LEU A 93 -1.06 14.24 -8.10
CA LEU A 93 -0.43 13.81 -9.36
C LEU A 93 -0.02 14.98 -10.25
N ASN A 94 -0.80 16.06 -10.25
CA ASN A 94 -0.53 17.28 -11.03
C ASN A 94 0.33 18.31 -10.31
N SER A 95 0.83 18.03 -9.10
CA SER A 95 1.47 19.02 -8.22
C SER A 95 2.85 19.49 -8.68
N GLY A 96 3.48 18.77 -9.62
CA GLY A 96 4.88 18.96 -10.00
C GLY A 96 5.89 18.24 -9.09
N ALA A 97 5.42 17.53 -8.05
CA ALA A 97 6.26 16.57 -7.32
C ALA A 97 6.72 15.44 -8.25
N LYS A 98 7.85 14.80 -7.91
CA LYS A 98 8.34 13.64 -8.67
C LYS A 98 7.57 12.38 -8.36
N VAL A 99 7.13 12.25 -7.11
CA VAL A 99 6.38 11.09 -6.62
C VAL A 99 5.14 11.57 -5.87
N PHE A 100 4.03 10.87 -6.05
CA PHE A 100 2.86 10.96 -5.20
C PHE A 100 2.66 9.64 -4.45
N MET A 101 2.72 9.70 -3.13
CA MET A 101 2.34 8.58 -2.27
C MET A 101 0.85 8.63 -1.95
N ALA A 102 0.08 7.79 -2.64
CA ALA A 102 -1.35 7.59 -2.41
C ALA A 102 -1.57 6.71 -1.18
N ASP A 103 -2.24 7.27 -0.17
CA ASP A 103 -2.20 6.73 1.18
C ASP A 103 -3.52 6.08 1.61
N PHE A 104 -3.47 4.78 1.89
CA PHE A 104 -4.55 4.04 2.58
C PHE A 104 -4.35 3.98 4.10
N GLU A 105 -3.25 4.54 4.60
CA GLU A 105 -2.80 4.42 5.98
C GLU A 105 -3.07 5.71 6.77
N ASP A 106 -2.08 6.35 7.40
CA ASP A 106 -2.32 7.41 8.40
C ASP A 106 -3.10 8.65 7.89
N ALA A 107 -3.06 8.97 6.60
CA ALA A 107 -3.83 10.09 6.03
C ALA A 107 -5.25 9.69 5.57
N CYS A 108 -5.63 8.41 5.70
CA CYS A 108 -6.92 7.89 5.30
C CYS A 108 -7.66 7.28 6.49
N SER A 109 -8.84 7.82 6.81
CA SER A 109 -9.76 7.08 7.69
C SER A 109 -10.21 5.81 6.95
N PRO A 110 -9.95 4.60 7.48
CA PRO A 110 -10.12 3.35 6.72
C PRO A 110 -11.58 2.88 6.76
N THR A 111 -12.51 3.75 6.40
CA THR A 111 -13.90 3.34 6.15
C THR A 111 -13.93 2.45 4.91
N TRP A 112 -14.90 1.54 4.84
CA TRP A 112 -15.07 0.67 3.68
C TRP A 112 -15.18 1.47 2.37
N ALA A 113 -15.93 2.56 2.41
CA ALA A 113 -16.07 3.51 1.30
C ALA A 113 -14.72 4.05 0.83
N ASN A 114 -13.94 4.62 1.75
CA ASN A 114 -12.65 5.23 1.41
C ASN A 114 -11.66 4.21 0.85
N VAL A 115 -11.66 2.99 1.38
CA VAL A 115 -10.77 1.92 0.89
C VAL A 115 -11.19 1.46 -0.50
N VAL A 116 -12.46 1.11 -0.71
CA VAL A 116 -12.92 0.60 -2.02
C VAL A 116 -12.86 1.69 -3.09
N ASP A 117 -13.34 2.90 -2.80
CA ASP A 117 -13.24 4.02 -3.74
C ASP A 117 -11.80 4.45 -3.96
N GLY A 118 -10.94 4.33 -2.94
CA GLY A 118 -9.51 4.55 -3.08
C GLY A 118 -8.87 3.61 -4.09
N GLN A 119 -9.21 2.31 -4.04
CA GLN A 119 -8.74 1.33 -5.03
C GLN A 119 -9.24 1.68 -6.44
N ARG A 120 -10.50 2.11 -6.58
CA ARG A 120 -11.06 2.61 -7.84
C ARG A 120 -10.31 3.84 -8.34
N ASN A 121 -9.99 4.79 -7.47
CA ASN A 121 -9.26 6.01 -7.82
C ASN A 121 -7.82 5.68 -8.25
N VAL A 122 -7.13 4.78 -7.56
CA VAL A 122 -5.81 4.26 -7.98
C VAL A 122 -5.91 3.61 -9.36
N ARG A 123 -6.93 2.79 -9.59
CA ARG A 123 -7.15 2.11 -10.88
C ARG A 123 -7.34 3.07 -12.03
N ASP A 124 -8.18 4.09 -11.84
CA ASP A 124 -8.46 5.12 -12.82
C ASP A 124 -7.24 6.04 -13.03
N ALA A 125 -6.47 6.34 -11.98
CA ALA A 125 -5.26 7.15 -12.07
C ALA A 125 -4.19 6.46 -12.91
N VAL A 126 -3.95 5.17 -12.68
CA VAL A 126 -3.01 4.33 -13.46
C VAL A 126 -3.40 4.32 -14.93
N ARG A 127 -4.69 4.19 -15.25
CA ARG A 127 -5.21 4.20 -16.63
C ARG A 127 -5.30 5.59 -17.25
N ARG A 128 -4.97 6.64 -16.49
CA ARG A 128 -5.12 8.06 -16.84
C ARG A 128 -6.55 8.48 -17.19
N THR A 129 -7.54 7.81 -16.60
CA THR A 129 -8.97 8.10 -16.79
C THR A 129 -9.61 8.77 -15.58
N ILE A 130 -8.89 8.91 -14.46
CA ILE A 130 -9.40 9.60 -13.27
C ILE A 130 -9.77 11.04 -13.61
N ALA A 131 -11.02 11.39 -13.29
CA ALA A 131 -11.57 12.71 -13.53
C ALA A 131 -12.66 13.01 -12.50
N LEU A 132 -12.84 14.29 -12.19
CA LEU A 132 -13.90 14.77 -11.30
C LEU A 132 -14.54 16.03 -11.90
N GLU A 133 -15.86 16.04 -11.95
CA GLU A 133 -16.67 17.22 -12.26
C GLU A 133 -17.34 17.70 -10.96
N SER A 134 -17.17 18.97 -10.63
CA SER A 134 -17.70 19.57 -9.40
C SER A 134 -18.19 20.99 -9.72
N GLY A 135 -19.49 21.11 -9.95
CA GLY A 135 -20.08 22.32 -10.52
C GLY A 135 -19.45 22.64 -11.88
N GLU A 136 -18.91 23.85 -12.03
CA GLU A 136 -18.22 24.28 -13.24
C GLU A 136 -16.76 23.81 -13.32
N LYS A 137 -16.19 23.30 -12.22
CA LYS A 137 -14.79 22.86 -12.18
C LYS A 137 -14.64 21.44 -12.68
N ARG A 138 -13.68 21.22 -13.58
CA ARG A 138 -13.29 19.91 -14.10
C ARG A 138 -11.83 19.64 -13.72
N TYR A 139 -11.58 18.52 -13.07
CA TYR A 139 -10.25 18.05 -12.68
C TYR A 139 -9.91 16.82 -13.51
N ARG A 140 -8.75 16.85 -14.17
CA ARG A 140 -8.17 15.76 -14.96
C ARG A 140 -6.66 15.76 -14.79
N LEU A 141 -6.02 14.65 -15.12
CA LEU A 141 -4.56 14.56 -15.10
C LEU A 141 -3.94 15.40 -16.22
N ASN A 142 -2.77 15.98 -15.93
CA ASN A 142 -1.90 16.57 -16.92
C ASN A 142 -1.25 15.49 -17.81
N GLU A 143 -0.56 15.90 -18.87
CA GLU A 143 0.23 14.97 -19.70
C GLU A 143 1.40 14.35 -18.91
N GLU A 144 2.11 15.20 -18.17
CA GLU A 144 3.14 14.81 -17.21
C GLU A 144 2.59 14.86 -15.78
N ILE A 145 2.72 13.76 -15.07
CA ILE A 145 2.25 13.58 -13.69
C ILE A 145 3.36 12.96 -12.83
N ALA A 146 3.24 13.09 -11.51
CA ALA A 146 4.10 12.41 -10.56
C ALA A 146 4.00 10.88 -10.68
N THR A 147 5.10 10.17 -10.41
CA THR A 147 5.11 8.71 -10.28
C THR A 147 4.25 8.29 -9.09
N LEU A 148 3.31 7.37 -9.32
CA LEU A 148 2.42 6.88 -8.27
C LEU A 148 3.12 5.81 -7.41
N VAL A 149 3.06 5.98 -6.09
CA VAL A 149 3.46 4.97 -5.10
C VAL A 149 2.29 4.77 -4.14
N VAL A 150 1.93 3.53 -3.82
CA VAL A 150 0.81 3.25 -2.92
C VAL A 150 1.31 2.87 -1.53
N ARG A 151 0.74 3.46 -0.48
CA ARG A 151 1.00 3.08 0.92
C ARG A 151 -0.19 2.26 1.45
N PRO A 152 -0.07 0.93 1.58
CA PRO A 152 -1.11 0.11 2.21
C PRO A 152 -1.12 0.32 3.72
N ARG A 153 -2.19 -0.11 4.39
CA ARG A 153 -2.27 -0.16 5.85
C ARG A 153 -1.17 -1.07 6.44
N GLY A 154 -0.68 -0.75 7.64
CA GLY A 154 0.36 -1.53 8.33
C GLY A 154 -0.14 -2.86 8.90
N TRP A 155 0.81 -3.77 9.22
CA TRP A 155 0.51 -5.18 9.57
C TRP A 155 -0.47 -5.39 10.73
N HIS A 156 -0.58 -4.43 11.63
CA HIS A 156 -1.42 -4.49 12.82
C HIS A 156 -2.92 -4.21 12.55
N LEU A 157 -3.27 -3.73 11.35
CA LEU A 157 -4.64 -3.37 11.00
C LEU A 157 -5.39 -4.54 10.32
N PRO A 158 -6.61 -4.88 10.79
CA PRO A 158 -7.51 -5.78 10.07
C PRO A 158 -8.41 -5.01 9.10
N GLU A 159 -8.80 -5.64 7.99
CA GLU A 159 -9.94 -5.25 7.18
C GLU A 159 -11.17 -6.05 7.65
N ARG A 160 -12.06 -5.39 8.40
CA ARG A 160 -13.15 -6.07 9.10
C ARG A 160 -14.36 -6.38 8.22
N HIS A 161 -14.40 -5.84 7.00
CA HIS A 161 -15.51 -6.05 6.07
C HIS A 161 -15.26 -7.22 5.09
N CYS A 162 -14.10 -7.87 5.18
CA CYS A 162 -13.73 -9.01 4.36
C CYS A 162 -13.14 -10.10 5.26
N GLU A 163 -13.71 -11.30 5.20
CA GLU A 163 -13.28 -12.45 5.99
C GLU A 163 -12.86 -13.60 5.06
N VAL A 164 -11.85 -14.35 5.49
CA VAL A 164 -11.43 -15.61 4.89
C VAL A 164 -11.41 -16.64 6.00
N ASP A 165 -12.11 -17.76 5.80
CA ASP A 165 -12.22 -18.84 6.79
C ASP A 165 -12.72 -18.37 8.19
N GLY A 166 -13.52 -17.29 8.22
CA GLY A 166 -14.08 -16.70 9.44
C GLY A 166 -13.18 -15.71 10.17
N GLU A 167 -12.02 -15.35 9.60
CA GLU A 167 -11.10 -14.37 10.16
C GLU A 167 -11.02 -13.10 9.30
N PRO A 168 -11.02 -11.89 9.91
CA PRO A 168 -10.79 -10.65 9.18
C PRO A 168 -9.47 -10.67 8.41
N VAL A 169 -9.52 -10.23 7.15
CA VAL A 169 -8.33 -10.19 6.29
C VAL A 169 -7.32 -9.16 6.80
N SER A 170 -6.02 -9.39 6.57
CA SER A 170 -5.00 -8.35 6.78
C SER A 170 -5.34 -7.12 5.95
N ALA A 171 -5.45 -5.95 6.57
CA ALA A 171 -5.64 -4.71 5.81
C ALA A 171 -4.47 -4.47 4.82
N SER A 172 -3.25 -4.81 5.23
CA SER A 172 -2.05 -4.73 4.37
C SER A 172 -2.18 -5.58 3.11
N LEU A 173 -2.58 -6.84 3.26
CA LEU A 173 -2.74 -7.77 2.13
C LEU A 173 -3.95 -7.43 1.26
N PHE A 174 -5.02 -6.89 1.86
CA PHE A 174 -6.18 -6.39 1.13
C PHE A 174 -5.80 -5.20 0.24
N ASP A 175 -5.16 -4.19 0.81
CA ASP A 175 -4.78 -2.96 0.10
C ASP A 175 -3.75 -3.26 -1.01
N PHE A 176 -2.71 -4.02 -0.68
CA PHE A 176 -1.69 -4.46 -1.63
C PHE A 176 -2.28 -5.36 -2.71
N GLY A 177 -3.06 -6.37 -2.31
CA GLY A 177 -3.59 -7.39 -3.20
C GLY A 177 -4.48 -6.80 -4.29
N LEU A 178 -5.44 -5.95 -3.90
CA LEU A 178 -6.30 -5.25 -4.86
C LEU A 178 -5.50 -4.30 -5.75
N CYS A 179 -4.56 -3.54 -5.18
CA CYS A 179 -3.76 -2.60 -5.95
C CYS A 179 -2.90 -3.32 -7.01
N VAL A 180 -2.23 -4.41 -6.65
CA VAL A 180 -1.45 -5.22 -7.59
C VAL A 180 -2.36 -5.85 -8.64
N PHE A 181 -3.44 -6.51 -8.21
CA PHE A 181 -4.33 -7.25 -9.10
C PHE A 181 -4.88 -6.36 -10.23
N HIS A 182 -5.35 -5.17 -9.89
CA HIS A 182 -5.98 -4.27 -10.85
C HIS A 182 -4.99 -3.50 -11.73
N ASN A 183 -3.74 -3.32 -11.29
CA ASN A 183 -2.89 -2.27 -11.86
C ASN A 183 -1.49 -2.71 -12.28
N ALA A 184 -0.97 -3.83 -11.78
CA ALA A 184 0.43 -4.18 -12.04
C ALA A 184 0.71 -4.34 -13.54
N ARG A 185 -0.18 -5.00 -14.29
CA ARG A 185 -0.02 -5.17 -15.75
C ARG A 185 -0.05 -3.84 -16.50
N GLU A 186 -1.07 -3.03 -16.23
CA GLU A 186 -1.23 -1.72 -16.87
C GLU A 186 -0.05 -0.78 -16.58
N GLN A 187 0.48 -0.80 -15.34
CA GLN A 187 1.66 -0.02 -14.96
C GLN A 187 2.90 -0.45 -15.75
N LEU A 188 3.13 -1.76 -15.87
CA LEU A 188 4.26 -2.29 -16.64
C LEU A 188 4.12 -1.95 -18.14
N ASP A 189 2.93 -2.10 -18.71
CA ASP A 189 2.67 -1.80 -20.13
C ASP A 189 2.86 -0.30 -20.44
N ARG A 190 2.72 0.58 -19.43
CA ARG A 190 3.00 2.02 -19.51
C ARG A 190 4.46 2.40 -19.23
N GLY A 191 5.33 1.43 -18.96
CA GLY A 191 6.74 1.65 -18.68
C GLY A 191 7.05 2.15 -17.26
N THR A 192 6.12 2.00 -16.32
CA THR A 192 6.33 2.23 -14.87
C THR A 192 6.20 0.89 -14.14
N GLY A 193 5.91 0.87 -12.84
CA GLY A 193 5.76 -0.38 -12.08
C GLY A 193 4.97 -0.25 -10.78
N PRO A 194 4.47 -1.38 -10.24
CA PRO A 194 3.71 -1.39 -9.00
C PRO A 194 4.63 -1.06 -7.80
N TYR A 195 4.62 0.19 -7.37
CA TYR A 195 5.48 0.69 -6.30
C TYR A 195 4.73 0.88 -4.99
N PHE A 196 5.37 0.48 -3.89
CA PHE A 196 4.78 0.51 -2.56
C PHE A 196 5.64 1.22 -1.52
N TYR A 197 4.99 1.93 -0.61
CA TYR A 197 5.58 2.50 0.60
C TYR A 197 5.15 1.62 1.78
N LEU A 198 6.07 0.93 2.46
CA LEU A 198 5.72 -0.05 3.51
C LEU A 198 5.79 0.59 4.89
N PRO A 199 4.66 0.75 5.63
CA PRO A 199 4.66 1.47 6.90
C PRO A 199 4.96 0.59 8.11
N LYS A 200 5.46 1.23 9.18
CA LYS A 200 5.44 0.73 10.57
C LYS A 200 6.04 -0.68 10.75
N LEU A 201 7.10 -1.00 10.00
CA LEU A 201 7.88 -2.21 10.22
C LEU A 201 8.73 -2.08 11.49
N GLU A 202 8.77 -3.14 12.30
CA GLU A 202 9.52 -3.16 13.57
C GLU A 202 10.73 -4.11 13.54
N GLY A 203 10.93 -4.85 12.46
CA GLY A 203 12.07 -5.75 12.30
C GLY A 203 12.25 -6.30 10.89
N HIS A 204 13.44 -6.83 10.61
CA HIS A 204 13.81 -7.34 9.28
C HIS A 204 13.00 -8.58 8.85
N ARG A 205 12.38 -9.31 9.79
CA ARG A 205 11.50 -10.45 9.47
C ARG A 205 10.18 -9.98 8.84
N GLU A 206 9.68 -8.81 9.25
CA GLU A 206 8.50 -8.21 8.63
C GLU A 206 8.80 -7.65 7.23
N ALA A 207 10.03 -7.17 7.01
CA ALA A 207 10.51 -6.82 5.67
C ALA A 207 10.65 -8.08 4.79
N ARG A 208 10.96 -9.24 5.38
CA ARG A 208 10.98 -10.53 4.68
C ARG A 208 9.59 -11.01 4.31
N LEU A 209 8.58 -10.82 5.15
CA LEU A 209 7.19 -11.17 4.83
C LEU A 209 6.69 -10.41 3.58
N TRP A 210 7.14 -9.18 3.38
CA TRP A 210 6.83 -8.39 2.18
C TRP A 210 7.59 -8.82 0.91
N ARG A 211 8.67 -9.59 1.04
CA ARG A 211 9.58 -9.93 -0.06
C ARG A 211 9.13 -11.20 -0.78
#